data_AF-A0AAN4YTD3-F1
#
_entry.id   AF-A0AAN4YTD3-F1
#
_cell.length_a   1.000
_cell.length_b   1.000
_cell.length_c   1.000
_cell.angle_alpha   90.00
_cell.angle_beta   90.00
_cell.angle_gamma   90.00
#
_symmetry.space_group_name_H-M   'P 1'
#
loop_
_entity.id
_entity.type
_entity.pdbx_description
1 polymer ?
#
loop_
_entity_poly.entity_id
_entity_poly.type
_entity_poly.pdbx_seq_one_letter_code
_entity_poly.pdbx_strand_id
1 'polypeptide(L)'
;MQQHISWPTGNFLEGEALGESAQFQRRQEHPSNWDLRQERRDPLPFQGDEVPDPNGVHPPLAWTLIWRGSYSNLYGYYVQDIIRRWGYVMWHATRLDYTGAKELLARQWKADWGDTDPRDNLL
;
A
#
# COMPACT_ATOMS: atom_id res chain seq x y z
N MET A 1 14.42 -35.84 28.03
CA MET A 1 14.90 -34.50 27.61
C MET A 1 13.82 -33.87 26.74
N GLN A 2 12.95 -33.03 27.32
CA GLN A 2 12.10 -32.13 26.56
C GLN A 2 12.73 -30.75 26.63
N GLN A 3 13.04 -30.17 25.48
CA GLN A 3 13.61 -28.84 25.39
C GLN A 3 12.52 -27.82 25.75
N HIS A 4 12.78 -27.03 26.78
CA HIS A 4 11.96 -25.87 27.12
C HIS A 4 12.07 -24.86 25.98
N ILE A 5 10.99 -24.69 25.21
CA ILE A 5 10.83 -23.53 24.35
C ILE A 5 10.57 -22.35 25.28
N SER A 6 11.60 -21.54 25.53
CA SER A 6 11.46 -20.26 26.20
C SER A 6 10.84 -19.27 25.22
N TRP A 7 9.58 -18.91 25.43
CA TRP A 7 8.98 -17.76 24.76
C TRP A 7 9.64 -16.49 25.28
N PRO A 8 10.12 -15.58 24.41
CA PRO A 8 10.66 -14.31 24.87
C PRO A 8 9.54 -13.55 25.59
N THR A 9 9.84 -13.05 26.78
CA THR A 9 9.03 -12.07 27.52
C THR A 9 9.01 -10.74 26.76
N GLY A 10 8.30 -10.72 25.64
CA GLY A 10 7.83 -9.51 24.97
C GLY A 10 6.31 -9.50 25.09
N ASN A 11 5.74 -8.33 25.39
CA ASN A 11 4.29 -8.15 25.38
C ASN A 11 3.76 -8.58 24.02
N PHE A 12 3.12 -9.74 23.95
CA PHE A 12 2.47 -10.20 22.74
C PHE A 12 1.27 -9.27 22.55
N LEU A 13 1.34 -8.41 21.53
CA LEU A 13 0.28 -7.47 21.17
C LEU A 13 -0.89 -8.28 20.59
N GLU A 14 -1.70 -8.89 21.47
CA GLU A 14 -3.01 -9.45 21.12
C GLU A 14 -3.86 -8.31 20.55
N GLY A 15 -3.90 -8.21 19.21
CA GLY A 15 -4.70 -7.23 18.47
C GLY A 15 -3.99 -5.93 18.07
N GLU A 16 -2.87 -5.57 18.70
CA GLU A 16 -2.18 -4.30 18.42
C GLU A 16 -0.98 -4.41 17.47
N ALA A 17 -0.55 -5.60 17.06
CA ALA A 17 0.61 -5.77 16.17
C ALA A 17 0.44 -5.06 14.80
N LEU A 18 -0.80 -4.89 14.33
CA LEU A 18 -1.15 -4.13 13.12
C LEU A 18 -1.71 -2.73 13.43
N GLY A 19 -1.74 -2.34 14.71
CA GLY A 19 -2.16 -1.03 15.15
C GLY A 19 -1.19 0.07 14.73
N GLU A 20 -1.67 1.31 14.72
CA GLU A 20 -0.91 2.46 14.21
C GLU A 20 0.43 2.63 14.93
N SER A 21 0.42 2.62 16.27
CA SER A 21 1.62 2.81 17.08
C SER A 21 2.64 1.68 16.92
N ALA A 22 2.18 0.43 16.86
CA ALA A 22 3.07 -0.72 16.68
C ALA A 22 3.74 -0.70 15.30
N GLN A 23 2.98 -0.36 14.25
CA GLN A 23 3.52 -0.23 12.91
C GLN A 23 4.45 0.98 12.77
N PHE A 24 4.15 2.10 13.44
CA PHE A 24 5.02 3.27 13.49
C PHE A 24 6.36 2.92 14.14
N GLN A 25 6.35 2.35 15.35
CA GLN A 25 7.56 1.94 16.05
C GLN A 25 8.37 0.92 15.22
N ARG A 26 7.68 -0.07 14.62
CA ARG A 26 8.32 -1.06 13.75
C ARG A 26 8.99 -0.42 12.53
N ARG A 27 8.37 0.58 11.88
CA ARG A 27 8.98 1.27 10.72
C ARG A 27 10.24 2.03 11.11
N GLN A 28 10.27 2.61 12.31
CA GLN A 28 11.43 3.37 12.80
C GLN A 28 12.58 2.48 13.28
N GLU A 29 12.29 1.46 14.09
CA GLU A 29 13.33 0.64 14.73
C GLU A 29 13.83 -0.48 13.80
N HIS A 30 12.91 -1.06 13.01
CA HIS A 30 13.17 -2.24 12.20
C HIS A 30 12.50 -2.14 10.82
N PRO A 31 12.95 -1.20 9.96
CA PRO A 31 12.41 -1.05 8.62
C PRO A 31 12.62 -2.33 7.80
N SER A 32 11.55 -2.80 7.18
CA SER A 32 11.58 -3.93 6.27
C SER A 32 12.08 -3.50 4.89
N ASN A 33 12.46 -4.46 4.04
CA ASN A 33 12.79 -4.16 2.65
C ASN A 33 11.65 -3.37 1.95
N TRP A 34 10.40 -3.72 2.21
CA TRP A 34 9.22 -3.06 1.65
C TRP A 34 9.07 -1.60 2.09
N ASP A 35 9.41 -1.28 3.33
CA ASP A 35 9.42 0.11 3.82
C ASP A 35 10.45 0.93 3.05
N LEU A 36 11.66 0.38 2.90
CA LEU A 36 12.73 1.03 2.14
C LEU A 36 12.38 1.20 0.66
N ARG A 37 11.65 0.25 0.06
CA ARG A 37 11.13 0.37 -1.31
C ARG A 37 10.13 1.52 -1.45
N GLN A 38 9.27 1.73 -0.45
CA GLN A 38 8.32 2.86 -0.44
C GLN A 38 9.05 4.19 -0.28
N GLU A 39 10.02 4.25 0.64
CA GLU A 39 10.84 5.44 0.90
C GLU A 39 11.59 5.89 -0.36
N ARG A 40 12.23 4.95 -1.06
CA ARG A 40 12.91 5.22 -2.34
C ARG A 40 11.97 5.50 -3.51
N ARG A 41 10.65 5.33 -3.34
CA ARG A 41 9.65 5.42 -4.41
C ARG A 41 9.96 4.48 -5.58
N ASP A 42 10.39 3.25 -5.28
CA ASP A 42 10.76 2.27 -6.30
C ASP A 42 9.65 2.16 -7.37
N PRO A 43 9.99 2.11 -8.67
CA PRO A 43 8.98 2.12 -9.73
C PRO A 43 8.09 0.88 -9.66
N LEU A 44 6.79 1.09 -9.78
CA LEU A 44 5.77 0.05 -9.86
C LEU A 44 4.76 0.38 -10.98
N PRO A 45 5.21 0.41 -12.25
CA PRO A 45 4.35 0.73 -13.37
C PRO A 45 3.39 -0.42 -13.70
N PHE A 46 2.23 -0.06 -14.22
CA PHE A 46 1.26 -1.02 -14.74
C PHE A 46 1.82 -1.71 -15.99
N GLN A 47 1.75 -3.03 -16.04
CA GLN A 47 2.33 -3.82 -17.14
C GLN A 47 1.35 -4.07 -18.30
N GLY A 48 0.06 -3.75 -18.11
CA GLY A 48 -0.98 -3.99 -19.10
C GLY A 48 -2.00 -5.02 -18.63
N ASP A 49 -3.22 -4.95 -19.20
CA ASP A 49 -4.35 -5.81 -18.84
C ASP A 49 -4.11 -7.29 -19.20
N GLU A 50 -3.30 -7.55 -20.24
CA GLU A 50 -3.12 -8.87 -20.85
C GLU A 50 -1.84 -9.60 -20.42
N VAL A 51 -1.01 -8.97 -19.59
CA VAL A 51 0.23 -9.59 -19.11
C VAL A 51 -0.13 -10.66 -18.08
N PRO A 52 0.14 -11.95 -18.34
CA PRO A 52 -0.13 -13.00 -17.37
C PRO A 52 0.70 -12.75 -16.12
N ASP A 53 0.03 -12.68 -14.98
CA ASP A 53 0.66 -12.49 -13.68
C ASP A 53 0.47 -13.73 -12.81
N PRO A 54 1.23 -14.82 -13.06
CA PRO A 54 1.07 -16.07 -12.33
C PRO A 54 1.39 -15.94 -10.84
N ASN A 55 2.08 -14.87 -10.43
CA ASN A 55 2.54 -14.65 -9.07
C ASN A 55 1.79 -13.51 -8.35
N GLY A 56 0.84 -12.82 -9.01
CA GLY A 56 0.11 -11.69 -8.42
C GLY A 56 0.99 -10.47 -8.11
N VAL A 57 2.09 -10.29 -8.85
CA VAL A 57 3.10 -9.23 -8.63
C VAL A 57 2.71 -7.91 -9.30
N HIS A 58 1.88 -7.96 -10.34
CA HIS A 58 1.47 -6.79 -11.09
C HIS A 58 0.32 -6.06 -10.39
N PRO A 59 0.46 -4.77 -10.10
CA PRO A 59 -0.60 -4.01 -9.45
C PRO A 59 -1.76 -3.73 -10.42
N PRO A 60 -2.98 -3.52 -9.90
CA PRO A 60 -4.08 -2.91 -10.65
C PRO A 60 -3.69 -1.54 -11.19
N LEU A 61 -4.20 -1.18 -12.38
CA LEU A 61 -3.92 0.13 -12.97
C LEU A 61 -4.30 1.28 -12.04
N ALA A 62 -5.47 1.24 -11.39
CA ALA A 62 -5.86 2.29 -10.45
C ALA A 62 -4.88 2.45 -9.30
N TRP A 63 -4.33 1.36 -8.75
CA TRP A 63 -3.31 1.43 -7.70
C TRP A 63 -2.06 2.15 -8.20
N THR A 64 -1.60 1.84 -9.42
CA THR A 64 -0.45 2.53 -10.01
C THR A 64 -0.74 4.01 -10.26
N LEU A 65 -1.95 4.37 -10.68
CA LEU A 65 -2.32 5.77 -10.90
C LEU A 65 -2.37 6.55 -9.59
N ILE A 66 -3.00 5.98 -8.56
CA ILE A 66 -3.07 6.56 -7.20
C ILE A 66 -1.67 6.86 -6.68
N TRP A 67 -0.74 5.90 -6.81
CA TRP A 67 0.62 6.05 -6.32
C TRP A 67 1.61 6.59 -7.37
N ARG A 68 1.11 7.20 -8.45
CA ARG A 68 1.91 7.86 -9.50
C ARG A 68 3.02 6.96 -10.08
N GLY A 69 2.73 5.68 -10.25
CA GLY A 69 3.63 4.68 -10.82
C GLY A 69 4.76 4.23 -9.89
N SER A 70 4.67 4.54 -8.60
CA SER A 70 5.69 4.18 -7.60
C SER A 70 5.10 3.27 -6.51
N TYR A 71 5.95 2.49 -5.88
CA TYR A 71 5.56 1.53 -4.86
C TYR A 71 4.97 2.21 -3.61
N SER A 72 4.00 1.55 -2.99
CA SER A 72 3.41 1.93 -1.72
C SER A 72 3.22 0.69 -0.86
N ASN A 73 3.74 0.75 0.36
CA ASN A 73 3.56 -0.21 1.45
C ASN A 73 2.48 0.29 2.44
N LEU A 74 1.60 1.19 2.02
CA LEU A 74 0.43 1.61 2.78
C LEU A 74 -0.74 0.67 2.52
N TYR A 75 -1.43 0.29 3.59
CA TYR A 75 -2.52 -0.68 3.52
C TYR A 75 -3.57 -0.41 4.60
N GLY A 76 -4.75 -1.01 4.46
CA GLY A 76 -5.79 -0.99 5.49
C GLY A 76 -6.16 0.44 5.90
N TYR A 77 -6.06 0.73 7.19
CA TYR A 77 -6.41 2.01 7.81
C TYR A 77 -5.61 3.21 7.26
N TYR A 78 -4.38 3.01 6.78
CA TYR A 78 -3.53 4.08 6.24
C TYR A 78 -4.00 4.62 4.88
N VAL A 79 -4.91 3.90 4.21
CA VAL A 79 -5.43 4.28 2.90
C VAL A 79 -6.91 4.58 3.03
N GLN A 80 -7.32 5.78 2.60
CA GLN A 80 -8.71 6.19 2.66
C GLN A 80 -9.62 5.20 1.95
N ASP A 81 -10.77 4.94 2.55
CA ASP A 81 -11.67 3.84 2.19
C ASP A 81 -12.08 3.86 0.71
N ILE A 82 -12.36 5.05 0.17
CA ILE A 82 -12.75 5.23 -1.22
C ILE A 82 -11.58 4.89 -2.14
N ILE A 83 -10.41 5.51 -1.92
CA ILE A 83 -9.20 5.28 -2.71
C ILE A 83 -8.76 3.80 -2.65
N ARG A 84 -8.86 3.17 -1.48
CA ARG A 84 -8.56 1.75 -1.29
C ARG A 84 -9.45 0.86 -2.17
N ARG A 85 -10.76 1.10 -2.18
CA ARG A 85 -11.72 0.33 -2.99
C ARG A 85 -11.47 0.48 -4.48
N TRP A 86 -11.21 1.70 -4.94
CA TRP A 86 -10.86 1.94 -6.34
C TRP A 86 -9.55 1.26 -6.72
N GLY A 87 -8.53 1.45 -5.88
CA GLY A 87 -7.19 0.94 -6.10
C GLY A 87 -7.13 -0.59 -6.22
N TYR A 88 -7.92 -1.33 -5.44
CA TYR A 88 -7.91 -2.80 -5.46
C TYR A 88 -8.73 -3.43 -6.58
N VAL A 89 -9.75 -2.74 -7.10
CA VAL A 89 -10.75 -3.35 -8.00
C VAL A 89 -10.53 -2.99 -9.46
N MET A 90 -9.93 -1.83 -9.76
CA MET A 90 -9.84 -1.34 -11.14
C MET A 90 -8.53 -1.74 -11.80
N TRP A 91 -8.57 -2.89 -12.47
CA TRP A 91 -7.47 -3.46 -13.25
C TRP A 91 -7.47 -3.01 -14.71
N HIS A 92 -8.65 -2.83 -15.32
CA HIS A 92 -8.77 -2.63 -16.76
C HIS A 92 -8.54 -1.19 -17.23
N ALA A 93 -7.51 -1.00 -18.05
CA ALA A 93 -7.17 0.28 -18.66
C ALA A 93 -8.29 0.88 -19.50
N THR A 94 -8.85 0.09 -20.43
CA THR A 94 -9.90 0.55 -21.35
C THR A 94 -11.15 1.04 -20.62
N ARG A 95 -11.50 0.39 -19.51
CA ARG A 95 -12.66 0.78 -18.69
C ARG A 95 -12.41 2.09 -17.94
N LEU A 96 -11.19 2.29 -17.43
CA LEU A 96 -10.79 3.52 -16.75
C LEU A 96 -10.82 4.72 -17.71
N ASP A 97 -10.36 4.54 -18.95
CA ASP A 97 -10.35 5.59 -19.97
C ASP A 97 -11.76 5.95 -20.45
N TYR A 98 -12.57 4.95 -20.83
CA TYR A 98 -13.92 5.21 -21.34
C TYR A 98 -14.84 5.90 -20.34
N THR A 99 -14.65 5.65 -19.03
CA THR A 99 -15.51 6.19 -17.98
C THR A 99 -15.03 7.54 -17.41
N GLY A 100 -13.85 8.03 -17.80
CA GLY A 100 -13.24 9.21 -17.17
C GLY A 100 -12.90 8.99 -15.69
N ALA A 101 -12.69 7.73 -15.28
CA ALA A 101 -12.44 7.39 -13.88
C ALA A 101 -11.04 7.85 -13.42
N LYS A 102 -10.11 8.12 -14.35
CA LYS A 102 -8.79 8.70 -14.04
C LYS A 102 -8.93 10.07 -13.39
N GLU A 103 -9.78 10.94 -13.94
CA GLU A 103 -10.06 12.27 -13.41
C GLU A 103 -10.76 12.20 -12.05
N LEU A 104 -11.66 11.22 -11.88
CA LEU A 104 -12.34 10.98 -10.60
C LEU A 104 -11.33 10.57 -9.53
N LEU A 105 -10.40 9.68 -9.84
CA LEU A 105 -9.33 9.27 -8.91
C LEU A 105 -8.44 10.45 -8.52
N ALA A 106 -8.06 11.30 -9.47
CA ALA A 106 -7.28 12.49 -9.19
C ALA A 106 -8.03 13.49 -8.28
N ARG A 107 -9.34 13.67 -8.50
CA ARG A 107 -10.19 14.52 -7.63
C ARG A 107 -10.31 13.93 -6.24
N GLN A 108 -10.51 12.62 -6.12
CA GLN A 108 -10.61 11.95 -4.83
C GLN A 108 -9.29 12.04 -4.05
N TRP A 109 -8.15 11.79 -4.70
CA TRP A 109 -6.83 12.01 -4.12
C TRP A 109 -6.72 13.41 -3.52
N LYS A 110 -7.07 14.44 -4.29
CA LYS A 110 -6.99 15.83 -3.85
C LYS A 110 -7.96 16.14 -2.70
N ALA A 111 -9.14 15.54 -2.69
CA ALA A 111 -10.10 15.71 -1.61
C ALA A 111 -9.61 15.08 -0.30
N ASP A 112 -8.94 13.93 -0.39
CA ASP A 112 -8.52 13.13 0.76
C ASP A 112 -7.16 13.55 1.35
N TRP A 113 -6.21 13.90 0.48
CA TRP A 113 -4.82 14.19 0.87
C TRP A 113 -4.29 15.53 0.35
N GLY A 114 -5.06 16.24 -0.48
CA GLY A 114 -4.63 17.50 -1.06
C GLY A 114 -3.36 17.33 -1.91
N ASP A 115 -2.36 18.16 -1.63
CA ASP A 115 -1.05 18.13 -2.28
C ASP A 115 -0.03 17.28 -1.49
N THR A 116 -0.40 16.73 -0.34
CA THR A 116 0.45 15.89 0.51
C THR A 116 0.44 14.44 0.02
N ASP A 117 1.59 13.79 0.05
CA ASP A 117 1.68 12.34 -0.16
C ASP A 117 1.65 11.63 1.20
N PRO A 118 0.65 10.78 1.49
CA PRO A 118 0.53 10.13 2.79
C PRO A 118 1.71 9.21 3.11
N ARG A 119 2.50 8.81 2.11
CA ARG A 119 3.71 8.00 2.30
C ARG A 119 4.84 8.76 2.99
N ASP A 120 4.76 10.09 3.05
CA ASP A 120 5.77 10.95 3.68
C ASP A 120 5.51 11.13 5.19
N ASN A 121 4.32 10.77 5.66
CA ASN A 121 3.89 10.96 7.06
C ASN A 121 4.14 9.74 7.95
N LEU A 122 4.69 8.65 7.40
CA LEU A 122 4.79 7.34 8.05
C LEU A 122 6.23 6.83 8.18
N LEU A 123 7.19 7.74 8.04
CA LEU A 123 8.63 7.53 8.22
C LEU A 123 9.09 8.28 9.48
#